data_AF-A0A090WMA4-F1
#
_entry.id   AF-A0A090WMA4-F1
#
_cell.length_a   1.000
_cell.length_b   1.000
_cell.length_c   1.000
_cell.angle_alpha   90.00
_cell.angle_beta   90.00
_cell.angle_gamma   90.00
#
_symmetry.space_group_name_H-M   'P 1'
#
loop_
_entity.id
_entity.type
_entity.pdbx_description
1 polymer ?
#
loop_
_entity_poly.entity_id
_entity_poly.type
_entity_poly.pdbx_seq_one_letter_code
_entity_poly.pdbx_strand_id
1 'polypeptide(L)'
;MEDRDTQINYTGELPAILNSELLKEIYGYHFQLQKVNAPSDVASFNGSTIFIAEHDEINTVDLNSNIDFSISLHGDLGSILVINSSLDKTFISDIQHVRRRETIAMTPSNSLVALKSLVDQKPIVLEKNNLSADKTSVLNSIKEITGTELTPLVASSGLSIQYAIMMGLIHDAQVNHPGKAIKFIVPPNCYGGTNDQARRVAACLNNVEVVDLPVDGDNDMVQSVDIVLNQIAAQDAVPYIIAEIPTNPRVEVPDLVALKEALSQERKTPDGTIAIDPVFILDQTFCPNIHFLGDGKMLSTVRTISYASGSKFPSGGKCTAGYCVGNNKTSALIDKIDLHLTLCDNEATALQYEILAAQLPSMNQRIKDAYKNTREFVTFVQEIA
;
A
#
# COMPACT_ATOMS: atom_id res chain seq x y z
N MET A 1 -14.30 11.75 10.42
CA MET A 1 -15.21 10.70 10.91
C MET A 1 -15.80 11.19 12.22
N GLU A 2 -17.11 11.01 12.42
CA GLU A 2 -17.69 11.21 13.75
C GLU A 2 -17.13 10.11 14.66
N ASP A 3 -16.62 10.49 15.83
CA ASP A 3 -16.11 9.57 16.85
C ASP A 3 -17.28 8.81 17.47
N ARG A 4 -17.79 7.82 16.74
CA ARG A 4 -18.93 6.98 17.12
C ARG A 4 -18.44 5.61 17.56
N ASP A 5 -18.98 5.15 18.69
CA ASP A 5 -18.80 3.78 19.13
C ASP A 5 -19.25 2.80 18.03
N THR A 6 -18.44 1.78 17.77
CA THR A 6 -18.73 0.76 16.77
C THR A 6 -18.89 -0.62 17.42
N GLN A 7 -19.96 -1.33 17.08
CA GLN A 7 -20.16 -2.73 17.44
C GLN A 7 -20.10 -3.59 16.20
N ILE A 8 -19.18 -4.55 16.18
CA ILE A 8 -19.07 -5.56 15.12
C ILE A 8 -19.70 -6.86 15.64
N ASN A 9 -20.87 -7.16 15.11
CA ASN A 9 -21.60 -8.39 15.33
C ASN A 9 -21.17 -9.43 14.30
N TYR A 10 -21.00 -10.69 14.70
CA TYR A 10 -20.61 -11.74 13.77
C TYR A 10 -21.17 -13.11 14.14
N THR A 11 -21.37 -13.94 13.12
CA THR A 11 -21.71 -15.37 13.26
C THR A 11 -20.48 -16.23 12.97
N GLY A 12 -20.42 -17.44 13.52
CA GLY A 12 -19.33 -18.36 13.22
C GLY A 12 -17.97 -17.88 13.75
N GLU A 13 -16.98 -17.81 12.87
CA GLU A 13 -15.63 -17.35 13.16
C GLU A 13 -15.30 -16.12 12.30
N LEU A 14 -14.54 -15.17 12.86
CA LEU A 14 -13.98 -14.07 12.08
C LEU A 14 -12.76 -14.56 11.29
N PRO A 15 -12.41 -13.90 10.17
CA PRO A 15 -11.20 -14.22 9.43
C PRO A 15 -9.97 -14.26 10.33
N ALA A 16 -9.12 -15.28 10.18
CA ALA A 16 -7.92 -15.45 10.99
C ALA A 16 -6.92 -14.26 10.85
N ILE A 17 -7.00 -13.54 9.74
CA ILE A 17 -6.20 -12.32 9.47
C ILE A 17 -6.66 -11.11 10.31
N LEU A 18 -7.90 -11.12 10.84
CA LEU A 18 -8.43 -10.00 11.63
C LEU A 18 -7.76 -9.98 13.00
N ASN A 19 -6.94 -8.95 13.23
CA ASN A 19 -6.27 -8.74 14.51
C ASN A 19 -6.83 -7.51 15.23
N SER A 20 -7.68 -7.74 16.23
CA SER A 20 -8.36 -6.66 16.96
C SER A 20 -7.41 -5.77 17.77
N GLU A 21 -6.30 -6.33 18.25
CA GLU A 21 -5.28 -5.58 19.01
C GLU A 21 -4.55 -4.61 18.09
N LEU A 22 -4.06 -5.08 16.94
CA LEU A 22 -3.41 -4.22 15.95
C LEU A 22 -4.33 -3.12 15.42
N LEU A 23 -5.59 -3.44 15.14
CA LEU A 23 -6.57 -2.46 14.68
C LEU A 23 -6.83 -1.36 15.72
N LYS A 24 -6.78 -1.69 17.01
CA LYS A 24 -6.96 -0.72 18.10
C LYS A 24 -5.69 0.11 18.34
N GLU A 25 -4.54 -0.56 18.44
CA GLU A 25 -3.29 0.06 18.86
C GLU A 25 -2.60 0.84 17.74
N ILE A 26 -2.62 0.31 16.51
CA ILE A 26 -1.89 0.89 15.37
C ILE A 26 -2.80 1.76 14.51
N TYR A 27 -4.03 1.30 14.22
CA TYR A 27 -4.97 2.03 13.36
C TYR A 27 -5.88 2.99 14.14
N GLY A 28 -5.90 2.91 15.48
CA GLY A 28 -6.74 3.77 16.31
C GLY A 28 -8.24 3.47 16.22
N TYR A 29 -8.64 2.26 15.79
CA TYR A 29 -10.05 1.91 15.71
C TYR A 29 -10.65 1.62 17.09
N HIS A 30 -11.86 2.12 17.33
CA HIS A 30 -12.62 1.87 18.55
C HIS A 30 -13.84 1.01 18.24
N PHE A 31 -13.81 -0.25 18.67
CA PHE A 31 -14.93 -1.16 18.49
C PHE A 31 -14.98 -2.28 19.54
N GLN A 32 -16.18 -2.84 19.68
CA GLN A 32 -16.44 -4.07 20.42
C GLN A 32 -16.90 -5.19 19.48
N LEU A 33 -16.45 -6.41 19.78
CA LEU A 33 -16.86 -7.62 19.06
C LEU A 33 -17.99 -8.31 19.82
N GLN A 34 -19.05 -8.70 19.12
CA GLN A 34 -20.18 -9.43 19.70
C GLN A 34 -20.53 -10.62 18.81
N LYS A 35 -20.42 -11.84 19.36
CA LYS A 35 -20.88 -13.04 18.66
C LYS A 35 -22.39 -13.19 18.80
N VAL A 36 -23.09 -13.41 17.70
CA VAL A 36 -24.54 -13.63 17.62
C VAL A 36 -24.84 -14.90 16.82
N ASN A 37 -26.06 -15.45 16.90
CA ASN A 37 -26.41 -16.65 16.12
C ASN A 37 -27.03 -16.29 14.77
N ALA A 38 -27.78 -15.19 14.70
CA ALA A 38 -28.44 -14.71 13.49
C ALA A 38 -28.51 -13.17 13.45
N PRO A 39 -28.75 -12.57 12.27
CA PRO A 39 -28.98 -11.13 12.16
C PRO A 39 -30.06 -10.62 13.12
N SER A 40 -31.14 -11.39 13.31
CA SER A 40 -32.27 -11.06 14.22
C SER A 40 -31.88 -10.87 15.68
N ASP A 41 -30.73 -11.42 16.10
CA ASP A 41 -30.25 -11.34 17.48
C ASP A 41 -29.47 -10.03 17.75
N VAL A 42 -29.22 -9.22 16.72
CA VAL A 42 -28.54 -7.93 16.86
C VAL A 42 -29.46 -6.95 17.57
N ALA A 43 -29.09 -6.60 18.80
CA ALA A 43 -29.81 -5.64 19.63
C ALA A 43 -29.57 -4.20 19.14
N SER A 44 -30.48 -3.30 19.50
CA SER A 44 -30.29 -1.86 19.26
C SER A 44 -29.04 -1.37 20.00
N PHE A 45 -28.21 -0.60 19.31
CA PHE A 45 -26.94 -0.06 19.80
C PHE A 45 -26.88 1.45 19.54
N ASN A 46 -26.42 2.20 20.54
CA ASN A 46 -26.22 3.65 20.40
C ASN A 46 -24.83 3.91 19.78
N GLY A 47 -24.74 3.80 18.46
CA GLY A 47 -23.51 3.88 17.71
C GLY A 47 -23.68 3.27 16.33
N SER A 48 -22.59 2.85 15.71
CA SER A 48 -22.62 2.15 14.42
C SER A 48 -22.55 0.63 14.59
N THR A 49 -23.40 -0.08 13.85
CA THR A 49 -23.53 -1.54 13.96
C THR A 49 -23.17 -2.24 12.66
N ILE A 50 -22.09 -3.03 12.68
CA ILE A 50 -21.65 -3.85 11.56
C ILE A 50 -22.03 -5.30 11.84
N PHE A 51 -22.58 -6.01 10.86
CA PHE A 51 -22.83 -7.45 10.91
C PHE A 51 -21.93 -8.16 9.89
N ILE A 52 -21.22 -9.21 10.31
CA ILE A 52 -20.30 -9.99 9.48
C ILE A 52 -20.68 -11.46 9.50
N ALA A 53 -20.82 -12.06 8.32
CA ALA A 53 -21.08 -13.49 8.18
C ALA A 53 -20.42 -14.08 6.93
N GLU A 54 -20.00 -15.34 7.01
CA GLU A 54 -19.51 -16.12 5.88
C GLU A 54 -20.68 -16.72 5.10
N HIS A 55 -20.61 -16.67 3.77
CA HIS A 55 -21.62 -17.21 2.88
C HIS A 55 -20.99 -17.86 1.64
N ASP A 56 -21.42 -19.08 1.32
CA ASP A 56 -20.95 -19.80 0.13
C ASP A 56 -21.69 -19.38 -1.17
N GLU A 57 -22.75 -18.59 -1.03
CA GLU A 57 -23.62 -18.13 -2.11
C GLU A 57 -23.86 -16.62 -2.01
N ILE A 58 -24.05 -15.96 -3.16
CA ILE A 58 -24.46 -14.56 -3.20
C ILE A 58 -25.99 -14.51 -3.32
N ASN A 59 -26.65 -14.17 -2.22
CA ASN A 59 -28.09 -14.16 -2.09
C ASN A 59 -28.61 -12.84 -1.51
N THR A 60 -29.93 -12.75 -1.32
CA THR A 60 -30.57 -11.63 -0.63
C THR A 60 -30.04 -11.48 0.79
N VAL A 61 -29.72 -10.25 1.18
CA VAL A 61 -29.23 -9.91 2.53
C VAL A 61 -30.41 -9.47 3.39
N ASP A 62 -30.68 -10.19 4.47
CA ASP A 62 -31.71 -9.83 5.44
C ASP A 62 -31.16 -8.78 6.41
N LEU A 63 -31.52 -7.52 6.19
CA LEU A 63 -31.15 -6.39 7.05
C LEU A 63 -32.34 -6.04 7.95
N ASN A 64 -32.17 -6.21 9.26
CA ASN A 64 -33.07 -5.60 10.22
C ASN A 64 -32.69 -4.14 10.50
N SER A 65 -33.56 -3.41 11.21
CA SER A 65 -33.36 -1.99 11.52
C SER A 65 -32.21 -1.69 12.50
N ASN A 66 -31.63 -2.71 13.14
CA ASN A 66 -30.54 -2.56 14.10
C ASN A 66 -29.16 -2.77 13.47
N ILE A 67 -29.10 -3.15 12.19
CA ILE A 67 -27.85 -3.37 11.45
C ILE A 67 -27.67 -2.23 10.46
N ASP A 68 -26.58 -1.47 10.62
CA ASP A 68 -26.24 -0.36 9.74
C ASP A 68 -25.51 -0.86 8.48
N PHE A 69 -24.55 -1.76 8.68
CA PHE A 69 -23.72 -2.32 7.63
C PHE A 69 -23.72 -3.84 7.72
N SER A 70 -23.94 -4.54 6.60
CA SER A 70 -23.77 -5.99 6.52
C SER A 70 -22.62 -6.31 5.56
N ILE A 71 -21.69 -7.13 6.03
CA ILE A 71 -20.54 -7.63 5.27
C ILE A 71 -20.71 -9.14 5.12
N SER A 72 -20.95 -9.58 3.89
CA SER A 72 -20.95 -10.99 3.53
C SER A 72 -19.57 -11.37 3.00
N LEU A 73 -18.92 -12.33 3.66
CA LEU A 73 -17.62 -12.88 3.26
C LEU A 73 -17.84 -14.11 2.36
N HIS A 74 -17.02 -14.24 1.32
CA HIS A 74 -17.17 -15.25 0.27
C HIS A 74 -15.83 -15.93 -0.04
N GLY A 75 -15.07 -16.30 1.01
CA GLY A 75 -13.71 -16.83 0.88
C GLY A 75 -12.82 -15.97 -0.02
N ASP A 76 -12.06 -16.63 -0.91
CA ASP A 76 -11.09 -15.97 -1.82
C ASP A 76 -11.74 -15.05 -2.88
N LEU A 77 -13.08 -15.03 -2.99
CA LEU A 77 -13.76 -14.10 -3.89
C LEU A 77 -13.73 -12.66 -3.34
N GLY A 78 -13.68 -12.52 -2.02
CA GLY A 78 -13.74 -11.25 -1.29
C GLY A 78 -15.05 -11.06 -0.53
N SER A 79 -15.49 -9.82 -0.40
CA SER A 79 -16.67 -9.47 0.41
C SER A 79 -17.66 -8.56 -0.31
N ILE A 80 -18.92 -8.61 0.13
CA ILE A 80 -19.99 -7.73 -0.29
C ILE A 80 -20.45 -6.91 0.91
N LEU A 81 -20.38 -5.58 0.78
CA LEU A 81 -20.91 -4.63 1.74
C LEU A 81 -22.29 -4.14 1.29
N VAL A 82 -23.30 -4.33 2.13
CA VAL A 82 -24.64 -3.76 1.99
C VAL A 82 -24.87 -2.74 3.10
N ILE A 83 -25.33 -1.55 2.73
CA ILE A 83 -25.61 -0.43 3.64
C ILE A 83 -27.11 -0.32 3.83
N ASN A 84 -27.57 -0.25 5.07
CA ASN A 84 -28.97 -0.09 5.38
C ASN A 84 -29.49 1.27 4.88
N SER A 85 -30.59 1.26 4.13
CA SER A 85 -31.17 2.45 3.51
C SER A 85 -31.63 3.55 4.48
N SER A 86 -31.77 3.21 5.77
CA SER A 86 -32.16 4.14 6.83
C SER A 86 -31.03 5.08 7.27
N LEU A 87 -29.78 4.79 6.88
CA LEU A 87 -28.62 5.61 7.23
C LEU A 87 -28.49 6.87 6.37
N ASP A 88 -27.82 7.87 6.94
CA ASP A 88 -27.32 9.00 6.17
C ASP A 88 -26.36 8.51 5.06
N LYS A 89 -26.48 9.10 3.88
CA LYS A 89 -25.70 8.77 2.69
C LYS A 89 -24.29 9.38 2.71
N THR A 90 -23.97 10.23 3.69
CA THR A 90 -22.65 10.86 3.85
C THR A 90 -21.49 9.87 3.89
N PHE A 91 -21.66 8.66 4.46
CA PHE A 91 -20.62 7.64 4.50
C PHE A 91 -20.31 6.98 3.14
N ILE A 92 -21.20 7.09 2.15
CA ILE A 92 -21.03 6.41 0.85
C ILE A 92 -19.79 6.94 0.13
N SER A 93 -19.52 8.25 0.16
CA SER A 93 -18.33 8.81 -0.49
C SER A 93 -17.04 8.29 0.15
N ASP A 94 -17.02 8.18 1.48
CA ASP A 94 -15.85 7.73 2.23
C ASP A 94 -15.59 6.24 1.96
N ILE A 95 -16.63 5.41 2.02
CA ILE A 95 -16.54 3.97 1.70
C ILE A 95 -16.09 3.76 0.25
N GLN A 96 -16.69 4.47 -0.71
CA GLN A 96 -16.29 4.37 -2.12
C GLN A 96 -14.85 4.81 -2.35
N HIS A 97 -14.35 5.75 -1.54
CA HIS A 97 -12.97 6.15 -1.59
C HIS A 97 -12.03 5.05 -1.08
N VAL A 98 -12.30 4.51 0.11
CA VAL A 98 -11.54 3.38 0.68
C VAL A 98 -11.47 2.25 -0.35
N ARG A 99 -12.60 1.92 -1.02
CA ARG A 99 -12.67 0.91 -2.08
C ARG A 99 -11.87 1.19 -3.36
N ARG A 100 -11.44 2.42 -3.59
CA ARG A 100 -10.66 2.80 -4.77
C ARG A 100 -9.17 2.88 -4.50
N ARG A 101 -8.75 2.95 -3.22
CA ARG A 101 -7.39 3.34 -2.83
C ARG A 101 -6.75 2.48 -1.76
N GLU A 102 -7.54 1.94 -0.83
CA GLU A 102 -7.06 1.23 0.37
C GLU A 102 -7.50 -0.24 0.38
N THR A 103 -8.67 -0.52 -0.22
CA THR A 103 -9.09 -1.87 -0.63
C THR A 103 -9.24 -1.92 -2.15
N ILE A 104 -9.33 -3.12 -2.72
CA ILE A 104 -9.43 -3.30 -4.16
C ILE A 104 -10.81 -3.79 -4.58
N ALA A 105 -11.36 -3.10 -5.58
CA ALA A 105 -12.57 -3.54 -6.25
C ALA A 105 -12.35 -4.90 -6.91
N MET A 106 -13.35 -5.76 -6.79
CA MET A 106 -13.40 -7.07 -7.43
C MET A 106 -13.05 -6.95 -8.92
N THR A 107 -12.14 -7.81 -9.40
CA THR A 107 -11.71 -7.80 -10.80
C THR A 107 -12.86 -8.22 -11.73
N PRO A 108 -12.78 -7.95 -13.05
CA PRO A 108 -13.80 -8.44 -13.99
C PRO A 108 -13.98 -9.96 -13.96
N SER A 109 -12.91 -10.74 -13.77
CA SER A 109 -12.98 -12.21 -13.66
C SER A 109 -13.76 -12.64 -12.41
N ASN A 110 -13.47 -12.03 -11.26
CA ASN A 110 -14.16 -12.34 -10.01
C ASN A 110 -15.60 -11.84 -10.04
N SER A 111 -15.85 -10.67 -10.63
CA SER A 111 -17.20 -10.11 -10.80
C SER A 111 -18.08 -11.03 -11.63
N LEU A 112 -17.53 -11.67 -12.67
CA LEU A 112 -18.28 -12.64 -13.46
C LEU A 112 -18.66 -13.89 -12.65
N VAL A 113 -17.76 -14.37 -11.79
CA VAL A 113 -18.07 -15.49 -10.87
C VAL A 113 -19.18 -15.09 -9.91
N ALA A 114 -19.08 -13.90 -9.30
CA ALA A 114 -20.08 -13.37 -8.38
C ALA A 114 -21.47 -13.25 -9.05
N LEU A 115 -21.52 -12.65 -10.25
CA LEU A 115 -22.77 -12.46 -10.99
C LEU A 115 -23.40 -13.80 -11.41
N LYS A 116 -22.59 -14.81 -11.78
CA LYS A 116 -23.10 -16.15 -12.07
C LYS A 116 -23.70 -16.81 -10.82
N SER A 117 -23.01 -16.74 -9.68
CA SER A 117 -23.53 -17.27 -8.41
C SER A 117 -24.87 -16.61 -8.05
N LEU A 118 -24.96 -15.28 -8.20
CA LEU A 118 -26.18 -14.52 -7.93
C LEU A 118 -27.35 -14.91 -8.86
N VAL A 119 -27.11 -15.04 -10.18
CA VAL A 119 -28.17 -15.36 -11.15
C VAL A 119 -28.60 -16.82 -11.05
N ASP A 120 -27.65 -17.73 -10.90
CA ASP A 120 -27.94 -19.18 -10.86
C ASP A 120 -28.40 -19.66 -9.47
N GLN A 121 -28.25 -18.83 -8.44
CA GLN A 121 -28.45 -19.19 -7.02
C GLN A 121 -27.68 -20.46 -6.67
N LYS A 122 -26.38 -20.44 -6.99
CA LYS A 122 -25.48 -21.58 -6.78
C LYS A 122 -24.26 -21.16 -5.97
N PRO A 123 -23.64 -22.13 -5.27
CA PRO A 123 -22.37 -21.92 -4.60
C PRO A 123 -21.31 -21.36 -5.53
N ILE A 124 -20.48 -20.49 -4.97
CA ILE A 124 -19.34 -19.91 -5.67
C ILE A 124 -18.35 -21.02 -6.01
N VAL A 125 -17.95 -21.08 -7.28
CA VAL A 125 -16.93 -22.01 -7.76
C VAL A 125 -15.79 -21.20 -8.34
N LEU A 126 -14.63 -21.24 -7.67
CA LEU A 126 -13.41 -20.61 -8.13
C LEU A 126 -12.60 -21.59 -8.98
N GLU A 127 -11.94 -21.07 -10.01
CA GLU A 127 -11.06 -21.88 -10.85
C GLU A 127 -9.78 -22.23 -10.08
N LYS A 128 -9.30 -23.46 -10.32
CA LYS A 128 -8.00 -23.89 -9.80
C LYS A 128 -6.90 -23.04 -10.43
N ASN A 129 -5.95 -22.61 -9.63
CA ASN A 129 -4.80 -21.82 -10.04
C ASN A 129 -3.50 -22.48 -9.57
N ASN A 130 -2.37 -21.98 -10.08
CA ASN A 130 -1.03 -22.45 -9.72
C ASN A 130 -0.29 -21.45 -8.82
N LEU A 131 -1.03 -20.81 -7.90
CA LEU A 131 -0.54 -19.69 -7.07
C LEU A 131 0.83 -19.95 -6.46
N SER A 132 1.06 -21.15 -5.90
CA SER A 132 2.35 -21.46 -5.27
C SER A 132 3.53 -21.38 -6.24
N ALA A 133 3.38 -21.90 -7.46
CA ALA A 133 4.46 -21.88 -8.44
C ALA A 133 4.64 -20.48 -9.04
N ASP A 134 3.53 -19.80 -9.35
CA ASP A 134 3.55 -18.46 -9.91
C ASP A 134 4.13 -17.45 -8.92
N LYS A 135 3.72 -17.50 -7.64
CA LYS A 135 4.30 -16.68 -6.57
C LYS A 135 5.80 -16.91 -6.44
N THR A 136 6.25 -18.16 -6.44
CA THR A 136 7.69 -18.48 -6.38
C THR A 136 8.45 -17.89 -7.58
N SER A 137 7.92 -18.04 -8.79
CA SER A 137 8.50 -17.48 -10.01
C SER A 137 8.59 -15.95 -9.95
N VAL A 138 7.52 -15.28 -9.49
CA VAL A 138 7.45 -13.83 -9.34
C VAL A 138 8.46 -13.31 -8.33
N LEU A 139 8.53 -13.91 -7.13
CA LEU A 139 9.46 -13.49 -6.09
C LEU A 139 10.91 -13.64 -6.56
N ASN A 140 11.26 -14.75 -7.21
CA ASN A 140 12.59 -14.96 -7.77
C ASN A 140 12.92 -13.95 -8.87
N SER A 141 11.98 -13.70 -9.78
CA SER A 141 12.15 -12.71 -10.85
C SER A 141 12.39 -11.31 -10.29
N ILE A 142 11.62 -10.90 -9.27
CA ILE A 142 11.80 -9.60 -8.63
C ILE A 142 13.19 -9.51 -8.00
N LYS A 143 13.63 -10.52 -7.24
CA LYS A 143 14.99 -10.55 -6.64
C LYS A 143 16.08 -10.41 -7.69
N GLU A 144 15.97 -11.13 -8.81
CA GLU A 144 16.94 -11.06 -9.91
C GLU A 144 16.98 -9.66 -10.55
N ILE A 145 15.80 -9.09 -10.81
CA ILE A 145 15.64 -7.76 -11.42
C ILE A 145 16.16 -6.64 -10.52
N THR A 146 15.97 -6.75 -9.20
CA THR A 146 16.35 -5.69 -8.25
C THR A 146 17.74 -5.90 -7.65
N GLY A 147 18.27 -7.13 -7.73
CA GLY A 147 19.52 -7.55 -7.09
C GLY A 147 19.44 -7.50 -5.56
N THR A 148 18.30 -7.86 -4.97
CA THR A 148 18.07 -7.85 -3.51
C THR A 148 17.85 -9.25 -2.95
N GLU A 149 18.29 -9.48 -1.71
CA GLU A 149 18.21 -10.80 -1.06
C GLU A 149 16.92 -11.01 -0.24
N LEU A 150 16.41 -9.94 0.38
CA LEU A 150 15.17 -10.01 1.17
C LEU A 150 13.98 -10.46 0.32
N THR A 151 13.03 -11.15 0.95
CA THR A 151 11.80 -11.60 0.27
C THR A 151 11.00 -10.38 -0.19
N PRO A 152 10.72 -10.23 -1.49
CA PRO A 152 9.85 -9.18 -1.99
C PRO A 152 8.43 -9.37 -1.48
N LEU A 153 7.72 -8.28 -1.28
CA LEU A 153 6.28 -8.29 -1.01
C LEU A 153 5.54 -7.87 -2.27
N VAL A 154 4.46 -8.56 -2.61
CA VAL A 154 3.69 -8.29 -3.83
C VAL A 154 2.24 -8.05 -3.44
N ALA A 155 1.76 -6.84 -3.74
CA ALA A 155 0.40 -6.42 -3.48
C ALA A 155 -0.42 -6.38 -4.76
N SER A 156 -1.73 -6.34 -4.59
CA SER A 156 -2.70 -6.30 -5.68
C SER A 156 -2.78 -4.92 -6.39
N SER A 157 -2.13 -3.88 -5.85
CA SER A 157 -1.87 -2.61 -6.57
C SER A 157 -0.63 -1.87 -6.03
N GLY A 158 -0.14 -0.87 -6.77
CA GLY A 158 0.93 0.02 -6.32
C GLY A 158 0.55 0.83 -5.07
N LEU A 159 -0.73 1.21 -4.94
CA LEU A 159 -1.22 1.92 -3.75
C LEU A 159 -1.44 0.98 -2.56
N SER A 160 -1.77 -0.29 -2.82
CA SER A 160 -1.87 -1.30 -1.76
C SER A 160 -0.52 -1.56 -1.11
N ILE A 161 0.56 -1.68 -1.92
CA ILE A 161 1.91 -1.83 -1.35
C ILE A 161 2.38 -0.56 -0.65
N GLN A 162 2.07 0.62 -1.19
CA GLN A 162 2.39 1.88 -0.52
C GLN A 162 1.68 2.00 0.84
N TYR A 163 0.39 1.64 0.91
CA TYR A 163 -0.36 1.62 2.17
C TYR A 163 0.28 0.69 3.20
N ALA A 164 0.63 -0.54 2.78
CA ALA A 164 1.31 -1.49 3.65
C ALA A 164 2.67 -0.97 4.13
N ILE A 165 3.44 -0.30 3.25
CA ILE A 165 4.69 0.38 3.62
C ILE A 165 4.42 1.40 4.71
N MET A 166 3.45 2.30 4.51
CA MET A 166 3.12 3.34 5.47
C MET A 166 2.71 2.77 6.83
N MET A 167 1.77 1.82 6.85
CA MET A 167 1.29 1.23 8.11
C MET A 167 2.36 0.39 8.82
N GLY A 168 3.19 -0.34 8.07
CA GLY A 168 4.33 -1.07 8.64
C GLY A 168 5.37 -0.15 9.27
N LEU A 169 5.65 0.99 8.63
CA LEU A 169 6.56 2.01 9.19
C LEU A 169 5.94 2.72 10.40
N ILE A 170 4.64 3.04 10.38
CA ILE A 170 3.95 3.62 11.54
C ILE A 170 4.02 2.67 12.74
N HIS A 171 3.76 1.39 12.52
CA HIS A 171 3.88 0.36 13.55
C HIS A 171 5.31 0.30 14.09
N ASP A 172 6.32 0.26 13.21
CA ASP A 172 7.72 0.27 13.63
C ASP A 172 8.07 1.50 14.49
N ALA A 173 7.65 2.70 14.07
CA ALA A 173 7.83 3.93 14.85
C ALA A 173 7.15 3.88 16.21
N GLN A 174 5.90 3.40 16.29
CA GLN A 174 5.17 3.35 17.56
C GLN A 174 5.84 2.41 18.56
N VAL A 175 6.46 1.32 18.08
CA VAL A 175 7.18 0.35 18.92
C VAL A 175 8.57 0.87 19.31
N ASN A 176 9.35 1.37 18.35
CA ASN A 176 10.75 1.72 18.58
C ASN A 176 10.97 3.17 19.05
N HIS A 177 10.00 4.03 18.80
CA HIS A 177 10.04 5.47 19.06
C HIS A 177 8.73 5.96 19.72
N PRO A 178 8.30 5.35 20.84
CA PRO A 178 7.00 5.62 21.44
C PRO A 178 6.86 7.11 21.81
N GLY A 179 5.71 7.69 21.44
CA GLY A 179 5.37 9.08 21.71
C GLY A 179 6.01 10.11 20.76
N LYS A 180 6.91 9.71 19.85
CA LYS A 180 7.48 10.63 18.85
C LYS A 180 6.51 10.86 17.69
N ALA A 181 6.52 12.07 17.15
CA ALA A 181 5.78 12.39 15.93
C ALA A 181 6.41 11.68 14.73
N ILE A 182 5.57 11.20 13.82
CA ILE A 182 5.95 10.52 12.59
C ILE A 182 5.75 11.48 11.43
N LYS A 183 6.78 11.73 10.63
CA LYS A 183 6.75 12.65 9.49
C LYS A 183 6.96 11.89 8.19
N PHE A 184 5.91 11.80 7.38
CA PHE A 184 6.04 11.37 5.98
C PHE A 184 6.39 12.58 5.12
N ILE A 185 7.57 12.57 4.54
CA ILE A 185 8.12 13.63 3.70
C ILE A 185 7.85 13.25 2.25
N VAL A 186 6.98 14.00 1.57
CA VAL A 186 6.43 13.62 0.25
C VAL A 186 6.48 14.80 -0.73
N PRO A 187 6.97 14.61 -1.96
CA PRO A 187 6.87 15.62 -3.01
C PRO A 187 5.42 16.05 -3.27
N PRO A 188 5.12 17.36 -3.34
CA PRO A 188 3.81 17.85 -3.75
C PRO A 188 3.38 17.35 -5.14
N ASN A 189 4.36 17.14 -6.03
CA ASN A 189 4.15 16.77 -7.43
C ASN A 189 4.35 15.27 -7.73
N CYS A 190 4.48 14.41 -6.71
CA CYS A 190 4.52 12.97 -6.95
C CYS A 190 3.19 12.48 -7.57
N TYR A 191 3.12 11.20 -7.94
CA TYR A 191 1.86 10.61 -8.38
C TYR A 191 0.70 10.97 -7.42
N GLY A 192 -0.40 11.49 -7.96
CA GLY A 192 -1.47 12.07 -7.14
C GLY A 192 -2.10 11.07 -6.15
N GLY A 193 -2.10 9.77 -6.47
CA GLY A 193 -2.54 8.73 -5.53
C GLY A 193 -1.59 8.56 -4.34
N THR A 194 -0.28 8.76 -4.53
CA THR A 194 0.73 8.65 -3.48
C THR A 194 0.58 9.76 -2.46
N ASN A 195 0.40 11.01 -2.91
CA ASN A 195 0.19 12.16 -2.03
C ASN A 195 -1.14 12.07 -1.28
N ASP A 196 -2.23 11.75 -1.99
CA ASP A 196 -3.58 11.59 -1.40
C ASP A 196 -3.59 10.48 -0.33
N GLN A 197 -3.00 9.32 -0.60
CA GLN A 197 -2.92 8.23 0.37
C GLN A 197 -2.11 8.63 1.60
N ALA A 198 -0.97 9.29 1.42
CA ALA A 198 -0.14 9.72 2.55
C ALA A 198 -0.88 10.69 3.47
N ARG A 199 -1.57 11.68 2.88
CA ARG A 199 -2.35 12.66 3.65
C ARG A 199 -3.55 12.05 4.34
N ARG A 200 -4.17 11.03 3.76
CA ARG A 200 -5.29 10.31 4.38
C ARG A 200 -4.86 9.50 5.60
N VAL A 201 -3.78 8.73 5.47
CA VAL A 201 -3.19 8.01 6.60
C VAL A 201 -2.86 9.00 7.73
N ALA A 202 -2.25 10.15 7.41
CA ALA A 202 -1.97 11.20 8.39
C ALA A 202 -3.24 11.80 9.01
N ALA A 203 -4.30 12.01 8.22
CA ALA A 203 -5.58 12.54 8.75
C ALA A 203 -6.29 11.56 9.70
N CYS A 204 -5.99 10.26 9.62
CA CYS A 204 -6.57 9.24 10.50
C CYS A 204 -5.80 9.07 11.82
N LEU A 205 -4.57 9.56 11.94
CA LEU A 205 -3.68 9.29 13.07
C LEU A 205 -3.06 10.58 13.61
N ASN A 206 -3.38 10.94 14.86
CA ASN A 206 -2.97 12.20 15.49
C ASN A 206 -1.44 12.41 15.57
N ASN A 207 -0.65 11.33 15.58
CA ASN A 207 0.80 11.38 15.69
C ASN A 207 1.53 11.32 14.33
N VAL A 208 0.80 11.34 13.21
CA VAL A 208 1.35 11.25 11.86
C VAL A 208 1.07 12.55 11.10
N GLU A 209 2.09 13.10 10.44
CA GLU A 209 1.96 14.31 9.62
C GLU A 209 2.66 14.12 8.26
N VAL A 210 2.13 14.77 7.23
CA VAL A 210 2.81 14.89 5.93
C VAL A 210 3.53 16.22 5.86
N VAL A 211 4.84 16.17 5.59
CA VAL A 211 5.69 17.32 5.31
C VAL A 211 5.98 17.34 3.81
N ASP A 212 5.82 18.49 3.17
CA ASP A 212 6.10 18.61 1.75
C ASP A 212 7.62 18.56 1.48
N LEU A 213 8.02 17.86 0.42
CA LEU A 213 9.38 17.86 -0.10
C LEU A 213 9.41 18.65 -1.42
N PRO A 214 9.74 19.95 -1.41
CA PRO A 214 9.84 20.73 -2.63
C PRO A 214 10.92 20.14 -3.54
N VAL A 215 10.56 19.69 -4.74
CA VAL A 215 11.49 19.10 -5.71
C VAL A 215 11.26 19.68 -7.10
N ASP A 216 10.76 20.90 -7.15
CA ASP A 216 10.43 21.70 -8.34
C ASP A 216 10.89 23.16 -8.19
N GLY A 217 10.83 23.91 -9.29
CA GLY A 217 11.30 25.29 -9.35
C GLY A 217 12.81 25.40 -9.12
N ASP A 218 13.20 26.24 -8.15
CA ASP A 218 14.60 26.46 -7.76
C ASP A 218 15.14 25.37 -6.80
N ASN A 219 14.33 24.38 -6.43
CA ASN A 219 14.72 23.33 -5.49
C ASN A 219 15.11 22.04 -6.22
N ASP A 220 16.24 21.44 -5.82
CA ASP A 220 16.61 20.07 -6.18
C ASP A 220 16.42 19.09 -5.02
N MET A 221 16.30 17.79 -5.34
CA MET A 221 16.00 16.76 -4.33
C MET A 221 17.04 16.69 -3.21
N VAL A 222 18.33 16.88 -3.51
CA VAL A 222 19.40 16.72 -2.52
C VAL A 222 19.31 17.83 -1.49
N GLN A 223 19.22 19.08 -1.95
CA GLN A 223 19.09 20.23 -1.06
C GLN A 223 17.83 20.14 -0.20
N SER A 224 16.70 19.78 -0.80
CA SER A 224 15.43 19.66 -0.07
C SER A 224 15.45 18.54 0.96
N VAL A 225 16.05 17.39 0.65
CA VAL A 225 16.23 16.30 1.62
C VAL A 225 17.06 16.77 2.81
N ASP A 226 18.17 17.48 2.58
CA ASP A 226 19.00 17.96 3.67
C ASP A 226 18.26 18.97 4.57
N ILE A 227 17.62 19.98 3.97
CA ILE A 227 16.86 21.01 4.68
C ILE A 227 15.75 20.38 5.54
N VAL A 228 14.91 19.53 4.94
CA VAL A 228 13.75 18.95 5.64
C VAL A 228 14.21 17.99 6.74
N LEU A 229 15.25 17.20 6.52
CA LEU A 229 15.79 16.33 7.57
C LEU A 229 16.40 17.11 8.74
N ASN A 230 17.04 18.26 8.49
CA ASN A 230 17.49 19.15 9.57
C ASN A 230 16.31 19.72 10.38
N GLN A 231 15.22 20.09 9.70
CA GLN A 231 14.00 20.57 10.37
C GLN A 231 13.31 19.50 11.21
N ILE A 232 13.31 18.25 10.76
CA ILE A 232 12.70 17.12 11.46
C ILE A 232 13.57 16.68 12.64
N ALA A 233 14.90 16.69 12.49
CA ALA A 233 15.82 16.45 13.59
C ALA A 233 15.63 17.47 14.72
N ALA A 234 15.39 18.75 14.38
CA ALA A 234 15.08 19.79 15.36
C ALA A 234 13.74 19.60 16.10
N GLN A 235 12.89 18.68 15.63
CA GLN A 235 11.62 18.29 16.28
C GLN A 235 11.71 16.94 17.00
N ASP A 236 12.88 16.29 16.96
CA ASP A 236 13.08 14.91 17.45
C ASP A 236 12.02 13.92 16.94
N ALA A 237 11.65 14.05 15.66
CA ALA A 237 10.60 13.25 15.03
C ALA A 237 11.18 12.14 14.12
N VAL A 238 10.36 11.12 13.83
CA VAL A 238 10.72 9.99 12.97
C VAL A 238 10.56 10.38 11.49
N PRO A 239 11.62 10.37 10.66
CA PRO A 239 11.54 10.77 9.26
C PRO A 239 11.36 9.60 8.29
N TYR A 240 10.29 9.63 7.48
CA TYR A 240 10.07 8.71 6.37
C TYR A 240 9.95 9.49 5.07
N ILE A 241 10.86 9.29 4.12
CA ILE A 241 10.88 10.06 2.88
C ILE A 241 10.37 9.20 1.74
N ILE A 242 9.28 9.61 1.09
CA ILE A 242 8.83 9.01 -0.16
C ILE A 242 9.32 9.88 -1.31
N ALA A 243 10.12 9.31 -2.22
CA ALA A 243 10.62 10.03 -3.39
C ALA A 243 10.51 9.17 -4.65
N GLU A 244 10.42 9.83 -5.79
CA GLU A 244 10.35 9.19 -7.11
C GLU A 244 11.62 9.53 -7.89
N ILE A 245 12.28 8.53 -8.46
CA ILE A 245 13.44 8.73 -9.35
C ILE A 245 13.17 7.99 -10.66
N PRO A 246 13.21 8.68 -11.82
CA PRO A 246 13.34 10.13 -12.00
C PRO A 246 12.17 10.92 -11.40
N THR A 247 12.36 12.20 -11.08
CA THR A 247 11.30 13.04 -10.49
C THR A 247 10.16 13.28 -11.46
N ASN A 248 8.93 13.39 -10.96
CA ASN A 248 7.77 13.82 -11.75
C ASN A 248 7.49 15.32 -11.50
N PRO A 249 7.19 16.15 -12.52
CA PRO A 249 7.10 15.86 -13.96
C PRO A 249 8.39 16.11 -14.75
N ARG A 250 9.48 16.54 -14.11
CA ARG A 250 10.70 17.00 -14.80
C ARG A 250 11.56 15.86 -15.38
N VAL A 251 11.33 14.63 -14.92
CA VAL A 251 12.13 13.43 -15.26
C VAL A 251 13.61 13.64 -14.92
N GLU A 252 13.89 14.33 -13.81
CA GLU A 252 15.25 14.60 -13.37
C GLU A 252 15.79 13.44 -12.53
N VAL A 253 17.06 13.11 -12.74
CA VAL A 253 17.79 12.17 -11.88
C VAL A 253 18.69 13.03 -10.98
N PRO A 254 18.53 12.95 -9.65
CA PRO A 254 19.37 13.71 -8.73
C PRO A 254 20.81 13.18 -8.74
N ASP A 255 21.74 13.97 -8.21
CA ASP A 255 23.08 13.46 -7.88
C ASP A 255 22.95 12.38 -6.80
N LEU A 256 23.10 11.12 -7.20
CA LEU A 256 22.91 9.96 -6.33
C LEU A 256 23.97 9.87 -5.23
N VAL A 257 25.17 10.43 -5.42
CA VAL A 257 26.22 10.46 -4.40
C VAL A 257 25.84 11.48 -3.34
N ALA A 258 25.50 12.70 -3.77
CA ALA A 258 25.10 13.77 -2.85
C ALA A 258 23.79 13.42 -2.10
N LEU A 259 22.83 12.78 -2.78
CA LEU A 259 21.60 12.27 -2.15
C LEU A 259 21.92 11.25 -1.06
N LYS A 260 22.80 10.29 -1.34
CA LYS A 260 23.23 9.27 -0.36
C LYS A 260 23.89 9.93 0.85
N GLU A 261 24.74 10.93 0.63
CA GLU A 261 25.39 11.69 1.70
C GLU A 261 24.37 12.43 2.57
N ALA A 262 23.42 13.15 1.96
CA ALA A 262 22.34 13.84 2.68
C ALA A 262 21.48 12.87 3.52
N LEU A 263 21.15 11.70 2.97
CA LEU A 263 20.39 10.65 3.67
C LEU A 263 21.17 9.99 4.80
N SER A 264 22.50 9.89 4.68
CA SER A 264 23.38 9.22 5.67
C SER A 264 23.93 10.17 6.73
N GLN A 265 23.76 11.49 6.56
CA GLN A 265 24.30 12.49 7.46
C GLN A 265 23.70 12.37 8.87
N GLU A 266 24.59 12.23 9.86
CA GLU A 266 24.21 12.27 11.27
C GLU A 266 23.71 13.68 11.62
N ARG A 267 22.52 13.76 12.19
CA ARG A 267 21.90 15.01 12.65
C ARG A 267 21.71 14.94 14.16
N LYS A 268 21.58 16.11 14.80
CA LYS A 268 21.38 16.23 16.24
C LYS A 268 20.00 16.78 16.56
N THR A 269 19.41 16.28 17.64
CA THR A 269 18.18 16.82 18.23
C THR A 269 18.49 18.10 19.02
N PRO A 270 17.48 18.86 19.48
CA PRO A 270 17.69 20.01 20.35
C PRO A 270 18.45 19.69 21.65
N ASP A 271 18.34 18.45 22.13
CA ASP A 271 19.03 17.96 23.34
C ASP A 271 20.46 17.47 23.05
N GLY A 272 20.92 17.57 21.80
CA GLY A 272 22.26 17.15 21.38
C GLY A 272 22.43 15.64 21.18
N THR A 273 21.35 14.86 21.29
CA THR A 273 21.36 13.42 20.97
C THR A 273 21.35 13.19 19.46
N ILE A 274 21.75 11.99 19.02
CA ILE A 274 21.67 11.62 17.60
C ILE A 274 20.19 11.53 17.21
N ALA A 275 19.79 12.28 16.18
CA ALA A 275 18.46 12.21 15.62
C ALA A 275 18.22 10.87 14.92
N ILE A 276 16.97 10.46 14.84
CA ILE A 276 16.56 9.21 14.18
C ILE A 276 16.91 9.31 12.69
N ASP A 277 17.63 8.31 12.16
CA ASP A 277 17.98 8.27 10.75
C ASP A 277 16.73 8.01 9.88
N PRO A 278 16.68 8.54 8.65
CA PRO A 278 15.48 8.38 7.82
C PRO A 278 15.36 6.99 7.21
N VAL A 279 14.12 6.57 6.95
CA VAL A 279 13.83 5.51 5.98
C VAL A 279 13.50 6.15 4.64
N PHE A 280 14.25 5.78 3.60
CA PHE A 280 14.04 6.25 2.24
C PHE A 280 13.18 5.26 1.45
N ILE A 281 11.98 5.68 1.07
CA ILE A 281 11.02 4.92 0.28
C ILE A 281 11.09 5.44 -1.15
N LEU A 282 11.68 4.64 -2.03
CA LEU A 282 11.93 4.99 -3.42
C LEU A 282 10.86 4.39 -4.33
N ASP A 283 10.06 5.23 -4.99
CA ASP A 283 9.24 4.83 -6.12
C ASP A 283 10.12 4.66 -7.36
N GLN A 284 10.29 3.40 -7.78
CA GLN A 284 11.02 3.00 -8.98
C GLN A 284 10.11 2.64 -10.14
N THR A 285 8.85 3.08 -10.15
CA THR A 285 7.89 2.73 -11.20
C THR A 285 8.39 3.08 -12.61
N PHE A 286 9.12 4.19 -12.76
CA PHE A 286 9.72 4.60 -14.04
C PHE A 286 11.00 3.83 -14.40
N CYS A 287 11.73 3.30 -13.43
CA CYS A 287 13.00 2.63 -13.64
C CYS A 287 13.17 1.35 -12.79
N PRO A 288 12.22 0.38 -12.89
CA PRO A 288 12.21 -0.79 -11.99
C PRO A 288 13.37 -1.75 -12.25
N ASN A 289 14.11 -1.55 -13.35
CA ASN A 289 15.27 -2.33 -13.75
C ASN A 289 16.61 -1.76 -13.23
N ILE A 290 16.60 -0.67 -12.47
CA ILE A 290 17.83 -0.04 -11.94
C ILE A 290 18.09 -0.54 -10.52
N HIS A 291 19.31 -1.02 -10.28
CA HIS A 291 19.67 -1.65 -9.01
C HIS A 291 20.21 -0.60 -8.03
N PHE A 292 19.35 -0.04 -7.17
CA PHE A 292 19.78 0.89 -6.13
C PHE A 292 20.10 0.23 -4.78
N LEU A 293 19.46 -0.90 -4.47
CA LEU A 293 19.39 -1.45 -3.11
C LEU A 293 20.35 -2.62 -2.84
N GLY A 294 20.78 -3.36 -3.87
CA GLY A 294 21.66 -4.51 -3.70
C GLY A 294 23.01 -4.18 -3.05
N ASP A 295 23.72 -5.20 -2.57
CA ASP A 295 24.99 -4.97 -1.85
C ASP A 295 26.00 -4.18 -2.70
N GLY A 296 26.60 -3.17 -2.07
CA GLY A 296 27.52 -2.24 -2.73
C GLY A 296 26.87 -1.26 -3.71
N LYS A 297 25.55 -1.28 -3.89
CA LYS A 297 24.82 -0.29 -4.72
C LYS A 297 24.62 1.03 -3.97
N MET A 298 24.22 2.06 -4.72
CA MET A 298 24.18 3.45 -4.24
C MET A 298 23.45 3.64 -2.91
N LEU A 299 22.29 3.01 -2.74
CA LEU A 299 21.44 3.17 -1.56
C LEU A 299 21.52 1.98 -0.59
N SER A 300 22.51 1.10 -0.73
CA SER A 300 22.67 -0.09 0.14
C SER A 300 23.03 0.24 1.60
N THR A 301 23.59 1.43 1.86
CA THR A 301 24.02 1.84 3.21
C THR A 301 22.99 2.68 3.96
N VAL A 302 21.93 3.14 3.29
CA VAL A 302 20.79 3.86 3.89
C VAL A 302 19.69 2.86 4.17
N ARG A 303 18.79 3.06 5.15
CA ARG A 303 17.58 2.21 5.24
C ARG A 303 16.67 2.54 4.06
N THR A 304 16.65 1.67 3.05
CA THR A 304 15.94 1.96 1.79
C THR A 304 15.00 0.82 1.42
N ILE A 305 13.75 1.20 1.13
CA ILE A 305 12.71 0.36 0.55
C ILE A 305 12.44 0.91 -0.84
N SER A 306 12.51 0.06 -1.85
CA SER A 306 12.06 0.38 -3.21
C SER A 306 10.69 -0.22 -3.44
N TYR A 307 9.80 0.51 -4.08
CA TYR A 307 8.54 -0.02 -4.55
C TYR A 307 8.27 0.36 -6.00
N ALA A 308 7.47 -0.44 -6.68
CA ALA A 308 7.06 -0.17 -8.04
C ALA A 308 5.60 -0.55 -8.28
N SER A 309 4.92 0.25 -9.10
CA SER A 309 3.60 -0.08 -9.61
C SER A 309 3.69 -1.23 -10.61
N GLY A 310 3.22 -2.40 -10.20
CA GLY A 310 3.14 -3.60 -11.03
C GLY A 310 2.24 -3.47 -12.26
N SER A 311 1.36 -2.48 -12.28
CA SER A 311 0.50 -2.14 -13.43
C SER A 311 1.24 -1.57 -14.65
N LYS A 312 2.51 -1.21 -14.51
CA LYS A 312 3.33 -0.59 -15.57
C LYS A 312 4.21 -1.63 -16.25
N PHE A 313 5.53 -1.43 -16.24
CA PHE A 313 6.48 -2.36 -16.82
C PHE A 313 6.38 -3.80 -16.27
N PRO A 314 6.14 -4.05 -14.97
CA PRO A 314 6.14 -5.42 -14.43
C PRO A 314 5.12 -6.34 -15.11
N SER A 315 3.84 -5.95 -15.15
CA SER A 315 2.79 -6.71 -15.85
C SER A 315 2.67 -6.41 -17.34
N GLY A 316 3.41 -5.41 -17.85
CA GLY A 316 3.23 -4.92 -19.21
C GLY A 316 1.83 -4.35 -19.48
N GLY A 317 1.19 -3.77 -18.45
CA GLY A 317 -0.15 -3.20 -18.54
C GLY A 317 -1.31 -4.21 -18.50
N LYS A 318 -1.05 -5.47 -18.13
CA LYS A 318 -2.05 -6.55 -18.18
C LYS A 318 -2.86 -6.74 -16.90
N CYS A 319 -2.36 -6.29 -15.76
CA CYS A 319 -3.09 -6.35 -14.49
C CYS A 319 -2.65 -5.21 -13.58
N THR A 320 -3.45 -4.87 -12.57
CA THR A 320 -2.93 -4.12 -11.42
C THR A 320 -2.00 -5.02 -10.62
N ALA A 321 -1.00 -4.44 -9.99
CA ALA A 321 -0.12 -5.05 -9.00
C ALA A 321 0.75 -3.95 -8.40
N GLY A 322 1.45 -4.27 -7.33
CA GLY A 322 2.54 -3.50 -6.74
C GLY A 322 3.53 -4.45 -6.11
N TYR A 323 4.79 -4.05 -5.99
CA TYR A 323 5.72 -4.80 -5.15
C TYR A 323 6.67 -3.85 -4.43
N CYS A 324 7.25 -4.32 -3.33
CA CYS A 324 8.38 -3.66 -2.71
C CYS A 324 9.50 -4.65 -2.39
N VAL A 325 10.72 -4.10 -2.38
CA VAL A 325 11.94 -4.78 -1.95
C VAL A 325 12.67 -3.89 -0.97
N GLY A 326 13.27 -4.50 0.05
CA GLY A 326 14.13 -3.83 1.02
C GLY A 326 15.59 -4.18 0.80
N ASN A 327 16.50 -3.30 1.21
CA ASN A 327 17.90 -3.69 1.38
C ASN A 327 18.10 -4.39 2.73
N ASN A 328 19.31 -4.90 2.97
CA ASN A 328 19.61 -5.69 4.17
C ASN A 328 19.40 -4.94 5.50
N LYS A 329 19.32 -3.60 5.49
CA LYS A 329 19.06 -2.79 6.69
C LYS A 329 17.57 -2.68 7.03
N THR A 330 16.67 -3.15 6.17
CA THR A 330 15.23 -2.99 6.34
C THR A 330 14.50 -4.30 6.62
N SER A 331 15.19 -5.39 7.01
CA SER A 331 14.56 -6.70 7.23
C SER A 331 13.38 -6.62 8.21
N ALA A 332 13.58 -6.03 9.38
CA ALA A 332 12.51 -5.87 10.37
C ALA A 332 11.36 -4.99 9.87
N LEU A 333 11.65 -3.99 9.03
CA LEU A 333 10.63 -3.16 8.41
C LEU A 333 9.80 -3.96 7.41
N ILE A 334 10.45 -4.80 6.58
CA ILE A 334 9.75 -5.66 5.61
C ILE A 334 8.80 -6.63 6.34
N ASP A 335 9.20 -7.21 7.47
CA ASP A 335 8.34 -8.09 8.26
C ASP A 335 7.09 -7.35 8.79
N LYS A 336 7.24 -6.09 9.22
CA LYS A 336 6.10 -5.25 9.62
C LYS A 336 5.21 -4.89 8.44
N ILE A 337 5.79 -4.61 7.28
CA ILE A 337 5.03 -4.29 6.07
C ILE A 337 4.23 -5.51 5.62
N ASP A 338 4.80 -6.70 5.68
CA ASP A 338 4.11 -7.97 5.35
C ASP A 338 2.92 -8.23 6.28
N LEU A 339 3.11 -7.99 7.59
CA LEU A 339 2.03 -8.06 8.57
C LEU A 339 0.85 -7.16 8.19
N HIS A 340 1.12 -5.91 7.82
CA HIS A 340 0.07 -4.96 7.43
C HIS A 340 -0.52 -5.24 6.04
N LEU A 341 0.26 -5.78 5.11
CA LEU A 341 -0.22 -6.26 3.82
C LEU A 341 -1.25 -7.39 4.01
N THR A 342 -0.93 -8.32 4.90
CA THR A 342 -1.80 -9.46 5.26
C THR A 342 -3.06 -9.00 6.01
N LEU A 343 -2.91 -8.13 7.02
CA LEU A 343 -4.04 -7.62 7.81
C LEU A 343 -5.08 -6.90 6.93
N CYS A 344 -4.64 -6.23 5.86
CA CYS A 344 -5.51 -5.51 4.94
C CYS A 344 -6.02 -6.37 3.77
N ASP A 345 -5.66 -7.66 3.72
CA ASP A 345 -5.98 -8.58 2.62
C ASP A 345 -5.62 -8.01 1.23
N ASN A 346 -4.42 -7.40 1.15
CA ASN A 346 -3.98 -6.60 0.01
C ASN A 346 -2.89 -7.29 -0.82
N GLU A 347 -2.57 -8.56 -0.54
CA GLU A 347 -1.64 -9.35 -1.34
C GLU A 347 -2.13 -9.49 -2.79
N ALA A 348 -1.21 -9.70 -3.74
CA ALA A 348 -1.59 -10.02 -5.10
C ALA A 348 -2.42 -11.32 -5.17
N THR A 349 -3.49 -11.27 -5.94
CA THR A 349 -4.36 -12.43 -6.22
C THR A 349 -3.65 -13.46 -7.09
N ALA A 350 -4.19 -14.67 -7.15
CA ALA A 350 -3.66 -15.75 -7.99
C ALA A 350 -3.52 -15.36 -9.47
N LEU A 351 -4.53 -14.69 -10.04
CA LEU A 351 -4.48 -14.21 -11.43
C LEU A 351 -3.38 -13.15 -11.64
N GLN A 352 -3.16 -12.27 -10.66
CA GLN A 352 -2.09 -11.28 -10.74
C GLN A 352 -0.72 -11.96 -10.69
N TYR A 353 -0.55 -12.95 -9.83
CA TYR A 353 0.68 -13.76 -9.80
C TYR A 353 0.92 -14.49 -11.11
N GLU A 354 -0.09 -15.12 -11.70
CA GLU A 354 0.00 -15.78 -13.01
C GLU A 354 0.48 -14.80 -14.10
N ILE A 355 -0.15 -13.63 -14.19
CA ILE A 355 0.21 -12.60 -15.17
C ILE A 355 1.62 -12.08 -14.92
N LEU A 356 1.98 -11.79 -13.67
CA LEU A 356 3.33 -11.32 -13.33
C LEU A 356 4.39 -12.38 -13.65
N ALA A 357 4.14 -13.66 -13.35
CA ALA A 357 5.04 -14.76 -13.65
C ALA A 357 5.31 -14.86 -15.16
N ALA A 358 4.30 -14.61 -15.99
CA ALA A 358 4.44 -14.58 -17.44
C ALA A 358 5.16 -13.33 -17.98
N GLN A 359 5.15 -12.20 -17.27
CA GLN A 359 5.60 -10.90 -17.80
C GLN A 359 6.96 -10.44 -17.26
N LEU A 360 7.26 -10.71 -15.98
CA LEU A 360 8.51 -10.29 -15.33
C LEU A 360 9.78 -10.81 -16.02
N PRO A 361 9.88 -12.07 -16.49
CA PRO A 361 11.11 -12.58 -17.11
C PRO A 361 11.57 -11.78 -18.34
N SER A 362 10.64 -11.13 -19.06
CA SER A 362 10.94 -10.31 -20.23
C SER A 362 11.04 -8.82 -19.93
N MET A 363 10.82 -8.39 -18.68
CA MET A 363 10.64 -6.98 -18.33
C MET A 363 11.82 -6.10 -18.72
N ASN A 364 13.04 -6.51 -18.37
CA ASN A 364 14.24 -5.71 -18.65
C ASN A 364 14.48 -5.55 -20.15
N GLN A 365 14.18 -6.58 -20.95
CA GLN A 365 14.27 -6.50 -22.41
C GLN A 365 13.19 -5.56 -22.97
N ARG A 366 11.94 -5.67 -22.50
CA ARG A 366 10.85 -4.76 -22.89
C ARG A 366 11.16 -3.31 -22.56
N ILE A 367 11.78 -3.02 -21.41
CA ILE A 367 12.21 -1.68 -21.02
C ILE A 367 13.28 -1.16 -21.99
N LYS A 368 14.31 -1.97 -22.27
CA LYS A 368 15.39 -1.61 -23.21
C LYS A 368 14.84 -1.27 -24.61
N ASP A 369 13.93 -2.09 -25.11
CA ASP A 369 13.30 -1.88 -26.42
C ASP A 369 12.43 -0.61 -26.42
N ALA A 370 11.68 -0.36 -25.33
CA ALA A 370 10.91 0.86 -25.17
C ALA A 370 11.79 2.11 -25.16
N TYR A 371 12.94 2.10 -24.49
CA TYR A 371 13.89 3.21 -24.48
C TYR A 371 14.46 3.50 -25.87
N LYS A 372 14.80 2.46 -26.63
CA LYS A 372 15.27 2.61 -28.01
C LYS A 372 14.19 3.27 -28.88
N ASN A 373 12.98 2.74 -28.87
CA ASN A 373 11.86 3.28 -29.65
C ASN A 373 11.54 4.73 -29.26
N THR A 374 11.56 5.03 -27.95
CA THR A 374 11.32 6.39 -27.45
C THR A 374 12.41 7.34 -27.92
N ARG A 375 13.68 6.93 -27.90
CA ARG A 375 14.78 7.76 -28.40
C ARG A 375 14.65 8.03 -29.89
N GLU A 376 14.34 7.02 -30.69
CA GLU A 376 14.11 7.17 -32.14
C GLU A 376 12.96 8.15 -32.41
N PHE A 377 11.85 8.04 -31.67
CA PHE A 377 10.71 8.94 -31.79
C PHE A 377 11.05 10.39 -31.40
N VAL A 378 11.77 10.60 -30.29
CA VAL A 378 12.19 11.94 -29.86
C VAL A 378 13.15 12.57 -30.87
N THR A 379 14.11 11.81 -31.41
CA THR A 379 15.00 12.29 -32.47
C THR A 379 14.20 12.72 -33.69
N PHE A 380 13.23 11.89 -34.13
CA PHE A 380 12.36 12.24 -35.26
C PHE A 380 11.59 13.55 -35.00
N VAL A 381 11.00 13.72 -33.80
CA VAL A 381 10.29 14.96 -33.43
C VAL A 381 11.23 16.17 -33.46
N GLN A 382 12.47 16.03 -32.97
CA GLN A 382 13.47 17.10 -32.99
C GLN A 382 13.95 17.48 -34.40
N GLU A 383 13.89 16.55 -35.35
CA GLU A 383 14.24 16.83 -36.75
C GLU A 383 13.15 17.59 -37.51
N ILE A 384 11.88 17.45 -37.09
CA ILE A 384 10.72 18.08 -37.75
C ILE A 384 10.14 19.30 -37.02
N ALA A 385 10.52 19.52 -35.76
CA ALA A 385 10.17 20.70 -34.96
C ALA A 385 11.19 21.82 -35.16
#